data_AF-A0A923U024-F1
#
_entry.id   AF-A0A923U024-F1
#
_cell.length_a   1.000
_cell.length_b   1.000
_cell.length_c   1.000
_cell.angle_alpha   90.00
_cell.angle_beta   90.00
_cell.angle_gamma   90.00
#
_symmetry.space_group_name_H-M   'P 1'
#
loop_
_entity.id
_entity.type
_entity.pdbx_description
1 polymer ?
#
loop_
_entity_poly.entity_id
_entity_poly.type
_entity_poly.pdbx_seq_one_letter_code
_entity_poly.pdbx_strand_id
1 'polypeptide(L)'
;MSTVEEVMGKPATPGSTPLPVIANVSRIVTKVVDRIAFDRSDFPLMVAAAAVEALKCHGIEGRVMYGEAAWIEVLENHGVQWSGCWNGSIYFWAATEFGEVVDLNASVAYKKRAHAEPDQRPVGSPPILWSAEVPGFYRYIAEGVAELELHDEKDRARFEVITAEIREKCRPELLQGDAEEFPNEPILCPGRKLLDDSKNSFRFYDRTLAVTGIPDAPI
;
A
#
# COMPACT_ATOMS: atom_id res chain seq x y z
N MET A 1 19.98 26.32 -33.76
CA MET A 1 20.19 24.94 -33.29
C MET A 1 20.38 25.03 -31.78
N SER A 2 19.31 24.80 -31.02
CA SER A 2 19.36 24.74 -29.55
C SER A 2 19.37 23.28 -29.18
N THR A 3 20.43 22.85 -28.51
CA THR A 3 20.64 21.49 -28.02
C THR A 3 19.61 21.16 -26.95
N VAL A 4 19.07 19.96 -27.08
CA VAL A 4 18.19 19.27 -26.14
C VAL A 4 19.11 18.69 -25.07
N GLU A 5 19.23 19.35 -23.92
CA GLU A 5 19.85 18.76 -22.73
C GLU A 5 18.98 19.02 -21.49
N GLU A 6 18.76 17.93 -20.76
CA GLU A 6 18.35 17.84 -19.36
C GLU A 6 16.89 18.16 -19.00
N VAL A 7 15.99 17.25 -19.41
CA VAL A 7 14.91 16.77 -18.52
C VAL A 7 15.31 15.37 -18.05
N MET A 8 16.41 15.28 -17.28
CA MET A 8 16.71 14.09 -16.50
C MET A 8 16.38 14.43 -15.05
N GLY A 9 15.33 13.78 -14.54
CA GLY A 9 14.86 13.93 -13.18
C GLY A 9 16.02 13.82 -12.18
N LYS A 10 15.94 14.61 -11.11
CA LYS A 10 16.88 14.55 -9.98
C LYS A 10 17.17 13.08 -9.62
N PRO A 11 18.45 12.71 -9.40
CA PRO A 11 18.79 11.36 -8.95
C PRO A 11 18.02 11.05 -7.66
N ALA A 12 17.48 9.83 -7.59
CA ALA A 12 16.85 9.30 -6.39
C ALA A 12 17.76 9.49 -5.19
N THR A 13 17.20 9.88 -4.05
CA THR A 13 17.92 9.89 -2.77
C THR A 13 18.56 8.51 -2.59
N PRO A 14 19.89 8.40 -2.41
CA PRO A 14 20.51 7.12 -2.14
C PRO A 14 19.86 6.52 -0.89
N GLY A 15 19.14 5.41 -1.02
CA GLY A 15 18.48 4.73 0.09
C GLY A 15 16.94 4.82 0.16
N SER A 16 16.23 5.10 -0.94
CA SER A 16 14.76 4.97 -1.00
C SER A 16 14.29 4.48 -2.37
N THR A 17 13.11 3.87 -2.45
CA THR A 17 12.51 3.47 -3.74
C THR A 17 12.25 4.71 -4.61
N PRO A 18 12.65 4.72 -5.90
CA PRO A 18 12.35 5.84 -6.79
C PRO A 18 10.85 6.07 -6.95
N LEU A 19 10.39 7.33 -6.89
CA LEU A 19 8.97 7.67 -7.01
C LEU A 19 8.27 7.10 -8.26
N PRO A 20 8.89 7.09 -9.47
CA PRO A 20 8.27 6.46 -10.63
C PRO A 20 8.01 4.96 -10.44
N VAL A 21 8.89 4.28 -9.67
CA VAL A 21 8.72 2.87 -9.32
C VAL A 21 7.57 2.71 -8.32
N ILE A 22 7.52 3.55 -7.27
CA ILE A 22 6.40 3.54 -6.30
C ILE A 22 5.06 3.70 -7.02
N ALA A 23 4.95 4.72 -7.89
CA ALA A 23 3.75 5.00 -8.67
C ALA A 23 3.35 3.80 -9.53
N ASN A 24 4.30 3.25 -10.29
CA ASN A 24 4.05 2.15 -11.21
C ASN A 24 3.65 0.86 -10.49
N VAL A 25 4.40 0.46 -9.46
CA VAL A 25 4.12 -0.73 -8.66
C VAL A 25 2.74 -0.62 -8.01
N SER A 26 2.46 0.51 -7.35
CA SER A 26 1.18 0.72 -6.66
C SER A 26 0.01 0.65 -7.64
N ARG A 27 0.11 1.32 -8.80
CA ARG A 27 -0.94 1.28 -9.83
C ARG A 27 -1.15 -0.12 -10.41
N ILE A 28 -0.07 -0.81 -10.78
CA ILE A 28 -0.18 -2.11 -11.45
C ILE A 28 -0.69 -3.17 -10.48
N VAL A 29 -0.12 -3.26 -9.28
CA VAL A 29 -0.49 -4.27 -8.30
C VAL A 29 -1.96 -4.10 -7.90
N THR A 30 -2.38 -2.89 -7.52
CA THR A 30 -3.78 -2.63 -7.14
C THR A 30 -4.74 -2.97 -8.28
N LYS A 31 -4.47 -2.52 -9.51
CA LYS A 31 -5.31 -2.79 -10.69
C LYS A 31 -5.39 -4.28 -11.05
N VAL A 32 -4.26 -4.98 -11.03
CA VAL A 32 -4.19 -6.40 -11.41
C VAL A 32 -4.89 -7.26 -10.36
N VAL A 33 -4.62 -7.02 -9.07
CA VAL A 33 -5.22 -7.79 -7.97
C VAL A 33 -6.73 -7.51 -7.89
N ASP A 34 -7.17 -6.24 -7.91
CA ASP A 34 -8.61 -5.93 -7.85
C ASP A 34 -9.37 -6.56 -9.02
N ARG A 35 -8.81 -6.60 -10.22
CA ARG A 35 -9.48 -7.23 -11.37
C ARG A 35 -9.54 -8.76 -11.25
N ILE A 36 -8.51 -9.41 -10.72
CA ILE A 36 -8.44 -10.89 -10.67
C ILE A 36 -9.12 -11.44 -9.40
N ALA A 37 -8.91 -10.79 -8.26
CA ALA A 37 -9.45 -11.17 -6.96
C ALA A 37 -10.77 -10.47 -6.63
N PHE A 38 -11.27 -9.59 -7.50
CA PHE A 38 -12.46 -8.72 -7.36
C PHE A 38 -12.34 -7.63 -6.30
N ASP A 39 -11.76 -7.95 -5.14
CA ASP A 39 -11.48 -6.98 -4.08
C ASP A 39 -10.19 -7.38 -3.36
N ARG A 40 -9.15 -6.56 -3.48
CA ARG A 40 -7.88 -6.84 -2.84
C ARG A 40 -7.90 -6.76 -1.32
N SER A 41 -8.90 -6.10 -0.71
CA SER A 41 -9.01 -6.01 0.74
C SER A 41 -9.06 -7.39 1.39
N ASP A 42 -9.62 -8.39 0.71
CA ASP A 42 -9.72 -9.79 1.13
C ASP A 42 -8.41 -10.59 1.08
N PHE A 43 -7.39 -10.09 0.38
CA PHE A 43 -6.18 -10.86 0.07
C PHE A 43 -4.87 -10.12 0.43
N PRO A 44 -4.66 -9.68 1.69
CA PRO A 44 -3.47 -8.91 2.08
C PRO A 44 -2.14 -9.63 1.81
N LEU A 45 -2.08 -10.95 2.06
CA LEU A 45 -0.89 -11.75 1.74
C LEU A 45 -0.59 -11.76 0.23
N MET A 46 -1.62 -11.93 -0.61
CA MET A 46 -1.48 -11.94 -2.07
C MET A 46 -1.01 -10.57 -2.58
N VAL A 47 -1.51 -9.49 -2.00
CA VAL A 47 -1.14 -8.12 -2.36
C VAL A 47 0.30 -7.82 -1.97
N ALA A 48 0.71 -8.20 -0.75
CA ALA A 48 2.09 -8.05 -0.30
C ALA A 48 3.06 -8.85 -1.19
N ALA A 49 2.73 -10.10 -1.52
CA ALA A 49 3.54 -10.93 -2.40
C ALA A 49 3.61 -10.37 -3.83
N ALA A 50 2.48 -9.87 -4.36
CA ALA A 50 2.43 -9.20 -5.65
C ALA A 50 3.30 -7.93 -5.68
N ALA A 51 3.31 -7.15 -4.60
CA ALA A 51 4.19 -5.98 -4.47
C ALA A 51 5.66 -6.39 -4.50
N VAL A 52 6.05 -7.45 -3.78
CA VAL A 52 7.43 -7.98 -3.81
C VAL A 52 7.84 -8.44 -5.22
N GLU A 53 6.96 -9.14 -5.94
CA GLU A 53 7.23 -9.55 -7.33
C GLU A 53 7.36 -8.35 -8.28
N ALA A 54 6.57 -7.30 -8.07
CA ALA A 54 6.66 -6.06 -8.84
C ALA A 54 7.96 -5.30 -8.56
N LEU A 55 8.38 -5.22 -7.29
CA LEU A 55 9.66 -4.61 -6.88
C LEU A 55 10.86 -5.30 -7.53
N LYS A 56 10.83 -6.63 -7.56
CA LYS A 56 11.88 -7.45 -8.18
C LYS A 56 12.07 -7.13 -9.66
N CYS A 57 11.00 -6.78 -10.38
CA CYS A 57 11.09 -6.37 -11.79
C CYS A 57 11.94 -5.10 -11.97
N HIS A 58 12.08 -4.28 -10.93
CA HIS A 58 12.87 -3.06 -10.90
C HIS A 58 14.22 -3.21 -10.18
N GLY A 59 14.62 -4.45 -9.88
CA GLY A 59 15.89 -4.73 -9.19
C GLY A 59 15.90 -4.32 -7.72
N ILE A 60 14.72 -4.14 -7.10
CA ILE A 60 14.59 -3.81 -5.69
C ILE A 60 14.27 -5.09 -4.91
N GLU A 61 15.09 -5.39 -3.91
CA GLU A 61 14.82 -6.51 -3.02
C GLU A 61 13.65 -6.17 -2.09
N GLY A 62 12.74 -7.13 -1.94
CA GLY A 62 11.57 -7.02 -1.09
C GLY A 62 11.24 -8.34 -0.42
N ARG A 63 10.55 -8.27 0.71
CA ARG A 63 10.09 -9.43 1.48
C ARG A 63 8.68 -9.20 2.00
N VAL A 64 7.91 -10.27 2.10
CA VAL A 64 6.61 -10.23 2.76
C VAL A 64 6.86 -10.32 4.26
N MET A 65 6.37 -9.35 5.00
CA MET A 65 6.39 -9.32 6.45
C MET A 65 5.04 -9.77 6.99
N TYR A 66 5.03 -10.36 8.19
CA TYR A 66 3.81 -10.62 8.93
C TYR A 66 3.94 -10.19 10.39
N GLY A 67 2.79 -9.96 11.02
CA GLY A 67 2.66 -9.59 12.43
C GLY A 67 1.43 -8.73 12.64
N GLU A 68 1.42 -7.94 13.70
CA GLU A 68 0.30 -7.04 13.98
C GLU A 68 0.41 -5.76 13.16
N ALA A 69 -0.73 -5.30 12.63
CA ALA A 69 -0.84 -4.04 11.93
C ALA A 69 -2.14 -3.33 12.31
N ALA A 70 -2.02 -2.07 12.70
CA ALA A 70 -3.16 -1.24 13.05
C ALA A 70 -3.09 0.11 12.35
N TRP A 71 -4.26 0.67 12.07
CA TRP A 71 -4.40 1.98 11.46
C TRP A 71 -5.68 2.67 11.93
N ILE A 72 -5.74 3.99 11.76
CA ILE A 72 -6.93 4.74 12.15
C ILE A 72 -7.92 4.81 10.99
N GLU A 73 -9.18 4.51 11.24
CA GLU A 73 -10.29 4.72 10.31
C GLU A 73 -11.20 5.85 10.81
N VAL A 74 -11.83 6.56 9.86
CA VAL A 74 -12.84 7.59 10.11
C VAL A 74 -14.22 7.00 9.88
N LEU A 75 -15.09 7.14 10.87
CA LEU A 75 -16.47 6.63 10.88
C LEU A 75 -17.46 7.62 10.24
N GLU A 76 -18.64 7.14 9.85
CA GLU A 76 -19.76 7.96 9.34
C GLU A 76 -20.12 9.14 10.27
N ASN A 77 -19.99 8.95 11.59
CA ASN A 77 -20.25 9.97 12.60
C ASN A 77 -19.06 10.93 12.84
N HIS A 78 -18.03 10.89 11.98
CA HIS A 78 -16.75 11.60 12.12
C HIS A 78 -15.92 11.21 13.35
N GLY A 79 -16.32 10.17 14.08
CA GLY A 79 -15.46 9.52 15.07
C GLY A 79 -14.26 8.84 14.40
N VAL A 80 -13.24 8.58 15.19
CA VAL A 80 -12.04 7.87 14.75
C VAL A 80 -11.83 6.63 15.62
N GLN A 81 -11.35 5.56 15.03
CA GLN A 81 -11.05 4.33 15.75
C GLN A 81 -9.77 3.68 15.23
N TRP A 82 -9.12 2.89 16.06
CA TRP A 82 -8.11 1.94 15.59
C TRP A 82 -8.80 0.73 14.96
N SER A 83 -8.28 0.33 13.81
CA SER A 83 -8.71 -0.82 13.01
C SER A 83 -7.48 -1.63 12.60
N GLY A 84 -7.69 -2.72 11.86
CA GLY A 84 -6.66 -3.64 11.41
C GLY A 84 -6.60 -4.94 12.19
N CYS A 85 -5.46 -5.62 12.13
CA CYS A 85 -5.24 -6.91 12.78
C CYS A 85 -4.24 -6.72 13.93
N TRP A 86 -4.76 -6.76 15.16
CA TRP A 86 -4.05 -6.56 16.41
C TRP A 86 -4.58 -7.54 17.47
N ASN A 87 -3.94 -7.64 18.64
CA ASN A 87 -4.25 -8.61 19.69
C ASN A 87 -4.10 -10.08 19.23
N GLY A 88 -2.96 -10.41 18.62
CA GLY A 88 -2.66 -11.76 18.12
C GLY A 88 -3.31 -12.09 16.77
N SER A 89 -3.92 -11.12 16.09
CA SER A 89 -4.37 -11.27 14.70
C SER A 89 -3.26 -10.87 13.73
N ILE A 90 -2.99 -11.71 12.74
CA ILE A 90 -1.88 -11.52 11.79
C ILE A 90 -2.35 -10.73 10.56
N TYR A 91 -1.54 -9.73 10.19
CA TYR A 91 -1.59 -9.01 8.92
C TYR A 91 -0.33 -9.26 8.09
N PHE A 92 -0.38 -8.87 6.81
CA PHE A 92 0.74 -8.99 5.88
C PHE A 92 0.98 -7.69 5.14
N TRP A 93 2.25 -7.30 5.02
CA TRP A 93 2.69 -6.14 4.23
C TRP A 93 4.01 -6.48 3.54
N ALA A 94 4.45 -5.65 2.59
CA ALA A 94 5.77 -5.79 1.99
C ALA A 94 6.77 -4.85 2.68
N ALA A 95 8.03 -5.27 2.76
CA ALA A 95 9.14 -4.41 3.16
C ALA A 95 10.23 -4.42 2.09
N THR A 96 10.79 -3.25 1.78
CA THR A 96 11.89 -3.11 0.81
C THR A 96 13.25 -3.23 1.50
N GLU A 97 14.32 -3.42 0.71
CA GLU A 97 15.71 -3.34 1.18
C GLU A 97 16.09 -1.99 1.80
N PHE A 98 15.34 -0.94 1.48
CA PHE A 98 15.50 0.40 2.04
C PHE A 98 14.83 0.58 3.41
N GLY A 99 14.20 -0.47 3.94
CA GLY A 99 13.46 -0.41 5.21
C GLY A 99 12.10 0.27 5.11
N GLU A 100 11.55 0.42 3.90
CA GLU A 100 10.22 1.01 3.70
C GLU A 100 9.13 -0.03 3.95
N VAL A 101 8.07 0.37 4.65
CA VAL A 101 6.82 -0.39 4.74
C VAL A 101 5.98 -0.08 3.51
N VAL A 102 5.51 -1.12 2.83
CA VAL A 102 4.64 -1.05 1.65
C VAL A 102 3.33 -1.78 1.96
N ASP A 103 2.26 -1.01 2.12
CA ASP A 103 0.90 -1.49 2.38
C ASP A 103 -0.09 -0.88 1.38
N LEU A 104 -0.37 -1.65 0.33
CA LEU A 104 -1.30 -1.28 -0.74
C LEU A 104 -2.77 -1.61 -0.41
N ASN A 105 -3.02 -2.20 0.76
CA ASN A 105 -4.36 -2.62 1.20
C ASN A 105 -4.96 -1.67 2.22
N ALA A 106 -4.16 -0.93 2.99
CA ALA A 106 -4.65 -0.03 4.03
C ALA A 106 -5.73 0.95 3.53
N SER A 107 -5.59 1.48 2.31
CA SER A 107 -6.53 2.45 1.71
C SER A 107 -7.91 1.87 1.39
N VAL A 108 -8.05 0.55 1.30
CA VAL A 108 -9.31 -0.14 1.00
C VAL A 108 -9.77 -1.04 2.14
N ALA A 109 -9.06 -1.02 3.28
CA ALA A 109 -9.37 -1.85 4.43
C ALA A 109 -10.78 -1.59 4.98
N TYR A 110 -11.25 -0.33 4.95
CA TYR A 110 -12.60 0.05 5.38
C TYR A 110 -13.74 -0.69 4.66
N LYS A 111 -13.48 -1.28 3.49
CA LYS A 111 -14.50 -2.07 2.76
C LYS A 111 -14.87 -3.34 3.52
N LYS A 112 -13.96 -3.86 4.35
CA LYS A 112 -14.23 -4.97 5.25
C LYS A 112 -14.95 -4.46 6.48
N ARG A 113 -16.13 -5.03 6.74
CA ARG A 113 -16.84 -4.75 8.00
C ARG A 113 -16.09 -5.41 9.14
N ALA A 114 -15.86 -4.67 10.22
CA ALA A 114 -15.44 -5.26 11.48
C ALA A 114 -16.51 -6.25 11.93
N HIS A 115 -16.14 -7.54 12.06
CA HIS A 115 -17.07 -8.56 12.55
C HIS A 115 -17.54 -8.30 13.99
N ALA A 116 -16.71 -7.63 14.79
CA ALA A 116 -17.00 -7.29 16.17
C ALA A 116 -18.04 -6.15 16.29
N GLU A 117 -18.03 -5.19 15.37
CA GLU A 117 -18.85 -3.97 15.44
C GLU A 117 -19.42 -3.57 14.06
N PRO A 118 -20.37 -4.36 13.52
CA PRO A 118 -20.86 -4.20 12.15
C PRO A 118 -21.68 -2.91 11.90
N ASP A 119 -22.12 -2.26 12.98
CA ASP A 119 -22.84 -0.98 12.95
C ASP A 119 -21.89 0.22 12.83
N GLN A 120 -20.61 0.05 13.15
CA GLN A 120 -19.60 1.06 12.93
C GLN A 120 -19.17 1.03 11.47
N ARG A 121 -19.56 2.07 10.71
CA ARG A 121 -19.28 2.19 9.28
C ARG A 121 -18.12 3.13 9.05
N PRO A 122 -16.93 2.62 8.68
CA PRO A 122 -15.84 3.47 8.25
C PRO A 122 -16.16 4.07 6.87
N VAL A 123 -15.96 5.38 6.74
CA VAL A 123 -16.07 6.16 5.50
C VAL A 123 -14.74 6.67 5.00
N GLY A 124 -13.68 6.55 5.81
CA GLY A 124 -12.33 6.94 5.45
C GLY A 124 -11.29 5.99 6.02
N SER A 125 -10.36 5.59 5.16
CA SER A 125 -9.13 4.89 5.53
C SER A 125 -7.93 5.82 5.31
N PRO A 126 -6.78 5.51 5.93
CA PRO A 126 -5.53 6.22 5.66
C PRO A 126 -5.06 5.97 4.21
N PRO A 127 -4.12 6.77 3.70
CA PRO A 127 -3.58 6.61 2.35
C PRO A 127 -2.74 5.34 2.26
N ILE A 128 -2.56 4.74 1.08
CA ILE A 128 -1.56 3.68 0.88
C ILE A 128 -0.23 4.09 1.54
N LEU A 129 0.37 3.17 2.30
CA LEU A 129 1.64 3.44 2.96
C LEU A 129 2.78 2.92 2.09
N TRP A 130 3.72 3.80 1.76
CA TRP A 130 5.02 3.45 1.20
C TRP A 130 6.10 4.31 1.84
N SER A 131 6.61 3.93 3.01
CA SER A 131 7.56 4.81 3.72
C SER A 131 8.38 4.06 4.76
N ALA A 132 9.62 4.48 4.97
CA ALA A 132 10.42 4.10 6.13
C ALA A 132 9.97 4.84 7.41
N GLU A 133 9.42 6.06 7.26
CA GLU A 133 8.78 6.80 8.34
C GLU A 133 7.31 6.43 8.41
N VAL A 134 6.95 5.51 9.32
CA VAL A 134 5.56 5.11 9.57
C VAL A 134 4.85 6.21 10.39
N PRO A 135 3.76 6.82 9.88
CA PRO A 135 3.03 7.86 10.59
C PRO A 135 2.39 7.41 11.90
N GLY A 136 2.09 8.38 12.77
CA GLY A 136 1.44 8.13 14.06
C GLY A 136 0.06 7.47 13.99
N PHE A 137 -0.62 7.52 12.84
CA PHE A 137 -1.91 6.85 12.59
C PHE A 137 -1.78 5.45 11.97
N TYR A 138 -0.55 4.91 11.92
CA TYR A 138 -0.21 3.55 11.55
C TYR A 138 0.63 2.88 12.65
N ARG A 139 0.49 1.57 12.81
CA ARG A 139 1.36 0.73 13.65
C ARG A 139 1.61 -0.58 12.94
N TYR A 140 2.86 -1.03 12.95
CA TYR A 140 3.28 -2.33 12.45
C TYR A 140 4.26 -2.92 13.45
N ILE A 141 3.96 -4.13 13.92
CA ILE A 141 4.81 -4.91 14.81
C ILE A 141 5.14 -6.20 14.07
N ALA A 142 6.35 -6.27 13.51
CA ALA A 142 6.80 -7.43 12.76
C ALA A 142 7.03 -8.62 13.70
N GLU A 143 6.42 -9.75 13.38
CA GLU A 143 6.71 -11.05 14.00
C GLU A 143 7.75 -11.82 13.18
N GLY A 144 7.75 -11.66 11.85
CA GLY A 144 8.72 -12.31 10.99
C GLY A 144 8.54 -12.05 9.49
N VAL A 145 9.23 -12.86 8.70
CA VAL A 145 9.14 -12.88 7.23
C VAL A 145 8.23 -14.05 6.84
N ALA A 146 7.23 -13.78 6.01
CA ALA A 146 6.29 -14.79 5.54
C ALA A 146 6.85 -15.52 4.31
N GLU A 147 6.69 -16.84 4.29
CA GLU A 147 6.87 -17.66 3.09
C GLU A 147 5.50 -18.01 2.53
N LEU A 148 5.28 -17.74 1.25
CA LEU A 148 4.00 -17.95 0.61
C LEU A 148 3.87 -19.41 0.15
N GLU A 149 3.15 -20.22 0.91
CA GLU A 149 2.73 -21.57 0.51
C GLU A 149 1.24 -21.60 0.19
N LEU A 150 0.89 -21.67 -1.10
CA LEU A 150 -0.50 -21.77 -1.56
C LEU A 150 -0.90 -23.24 -1.73
N HIS A 151 -1.66 -23.76 -0.78
CA HIS A 151 -2.16 -25.15 -0.83
C HIS A 151 -3.46 -25.30 -1.63
N ASP A 152 -4.24 -24.21 -1.78
CA ASP A 152 -5.46 -24.21 -2.57
C ASP A 152 -5.17 -23.97 -4.06
N GLU A 153 -5.74 -24.83 -4.92
CA GLU A 153 -5.53 -24.78 -6.37
C GLU A 153 -6.01 -23.47 -7.00
N LYS A 154 -7.14 -22.95 -6.51
CA LYS A 154 -7.76 -21.74 -7.06
C LYS A 154 -6.92 -20.53 -6.71
N ASP A 155 -6.42 -20.45 -5.48
CA ASP A 155 -5.54 -19.36 -5.05
C ASP A 155 -4.16 -19.44 -5.74
N ARG A 156 -3.64 -20.65 -5.95
CA ARG A 156 -2.42 -20.84 -6.76
C ARG A 156 -2.61 -20.36 -8.19
N ALA A 157 -3.66 -20.80 -8.88
CA ALA A 157 -3.95 -20.38 -10.25
C ALA A 157 -4.15 -18.86 -10.37
N ARG A 158 -4.83 -18.24 -9.40
CA ARG A 158 -4.97 -16.77 -9.34
C ARG A 158 -3.62 -16.08 -9.19
N PHE A 159 -2.78 -16.55 -8.27
CA PHE A 159 -1.49 -15.95 -8.01
C PHE A 159 -0.53 -16.10 -9.19
N GLU A 160 -0.57 -17.23 -9.90
CA GLU A 160 0.17 -17.41 -11.16
C GLU A 160 -0.22 -16.38 -12.22
N VAL A 161 -1.53 -16.13 -12.40
CA VAL A 161 -2.00 -15.10 -13.35
C VAL A 161 -1.59 -13.69 -12.90
N ILE A 162 -1.71 -13.38 -11.61
CA ILE A 162 -1.30 -12.09 -11.04
C ILE A 162 0.19 -11.84 -11.28
N THR A 163 1.03 -12.80 -10.94
CA THR A 163 2.49 -12.68 -11.08
C THR A 163 2.92 -12.60 -12.55
N ALA A 164 2.29 -13.36 -13.45
CA ALA A 164 2.55 -13.26 -14.88
C ALA A 164 2.23 -11.85 -15.42
N GLU A 165 1.07 -11.29 -15.07
CA GLU A 165 0.69 -9.95 -15.51
C GLU A 165 1.54 -8.85 -14.88
N ILE A 166 1.95 -9.00 -13.63
CA ILE A 166 2.89 -8.07 -12.98
C ILE A 166 4.22 -8.06 -13.72
N ARG A 167 4.79 -9.23 -14.03
CA ARG A 167 6.05 -9.34 -14.78
C ARG A 167 5.94 -8.79 -16.21
N GLU A 168 4.76 -8.87 -16.81
CA GLU A 168 4.51 -8.27 -18.12
C GLU A 168 4.43 -6.73 -18.05
N LYS A 169 3.77 -6.19 -17.02
CA LYS A 169 3.41 -4.76 -16.95
C LYS A 169 4.39 -3.91 -16.14
N CYS A 170 5.07 -4.47 -15.15
CA CYS A 170 6.07 -3.77 -14.33
C CYS A 170 7.48 -3.79 -14.95
N ARG A 171 7.58 -3.90 -16.27
CA ARG A 171 8.88 -3.91 -16.94
C ARG A 171 9.56 -2.53 -16.81
N PRO A 172 10.86 -2.44 -16.46
CA PRO A 172 11.57 -1.17 -16.34
C PRO A 172 11.48 -0.28 -17.59
N GLU A 173 11.43 -0.86 -18.77
CA GLU A 173 11.36 -0.14 -20.04
C GLU A 173 10.00 0.56 -20.27
N LEU A 174 8.96 0.12 -19.55
CA LEU A 174 7.62 0.70 -19.60
C LEU A 174 7.44 1.87 -18.63
N LEU A 175 8.48 2.24 -17.88
CA LEU A 175 8.54 3.48 -17.11
C LEU A 175 8.67 4.68 -18.07
N GLN A 176 7.65 4.98 -18.87
CA GLN A 176 7.64 6.15 -19.77
C GLN A 176 6.37 7.01 -19.62
N GLY A 177 6.58 8.33 -19.48
CA GLY A 177 5.62 9.40 -19.82
C GLY A 177 5.17 10.29 -18.65
N ASP A 178 5.37 11.61 -18.77
CA ASP A 178 5.22 12.71 -17.77
C ASP A 178 3.89 12.86 -17.00
N ALA A 179 2.95 11.93 -17.14
CA ALA A 179 1.81 11.83 -16.26
C ALA A 179 1.99 10.59 -15.41
N GLU A 180 2.46 10.77 -14.17
CA GLU A 180 2.39 9.74 -13.14
C GLU A 180 0.91 9.33 -13.02
N GLU A 181 0.46 8.31 -13.76
CA GLU A 181 -0.83 7.66 -13.49
C GLU A 181 -0.67 6.94 -12.16
N PHE A 182 -1.38 7.42 -11.16
CA PHE A 182 -1.46 6.82 -9.85
C PHE A 182 -2.67 5.89 -9.75
N PRO A 183 -2.70 4.92 -8.82
CA PRO A 183 -3.98 4.42 -8.37
C PRO A 183 -4.81 5.61 -7.89
N ASN A 184 -6.12 5.63 -8.18
CA ASN A 184 -7.05 6.71 -7.78
C ASN A 184 -7.31 6.74 -6.26
N GLU A 185 -6.24 6.68 -5.49
CA GLU A 185 -6.13 6.49 -4.05
C GLU A 185 -4.83 7.17 -3.56
N PRO A 186 -4.87 7.92 -2.46
CA PRO A 186 -3.71 8.65 -1.97
C PRO A 186 -2.62 7.69 -1.48
N ILE A 187 -1.37 8.01 -1.77
CA ILE A 187 -0.17 7.26 -1.35
C ILE A 187 0.74 8.18 -0.55
N LEU A 188 1.10 7.77 0.67
CA LEU A 188 2.14 8.43 1.44
C LEU A 188 3.50 7.77 1.16
N CYS A 189 4.38 8.52 0.50
CA CYS A 189 5.70 8.10 0.06
C CYS A 189 6.82 8.55 1.02
N PRO A 190 8.07 8.09 0.84
CA PRO A 190 9.21 8.53 1.64
C PRO A 190 9.37 10.05 1.63
N GLY A 191 9.85 10.61 2.74
CA GLY A 191 9.90 12.06 2.94
C GLY A 191 8.52 12.73 3.08
N ARG A 192 7.48 11.94 3.41
CA ARG A 192 6.09 12.39 3.59
C ARG A 192 5.47 13.03 2.35
N LYS A 193 5.93 12.63 1.16
CA LYS A 193 5.36 13.08 -0.10
C LYS A 193 4.03 12.37 -0.33
N LEU A 194 2.94 13.12 -0.44
CA LEU A 194 1.64 12.57 -0.81
C LEU A 194 1.50 12.52 -2.34
N LEU A 195 1.18 11.35 -2.87
CA LEU A 195 0.86 11.14 -4.28
C LEU A 195 -0.63 10.84 -4.44
N ASP A 196 -1.26 11.42 -5.45
CA ASP A 196 -2.69 11.31 -5.82
C ASP A 196 -3.75 11.49 -4.71
N ASP A 197 -3.95 12.73 -4.29
CA ASP A 197 -5.14 13.14 -3.50
C ASP A 197 -6.15 13.91 -4.37
N SER A 198 -6.28 13.55 -5.65
CA SER A 198 -7.18 14.24 -6.60
C SER A 198 -8.64 14.24 -6.13
N LYS A 199 -9.04 13.22 -5.37
CA LYS A 199 -10.37 13.07 -4.76
C LYS A 199 -10.51 13.75 -3.39
N ASN A 200 -9.45 14.37 -2.86
CA ASN A 200 -9.39 14.97 -1.52
C ASN A 200 -9.76 13.99 -0.37
N SER A 201 -9.64 12.68 -0.58
CA SER A 201 -9.97 11.67 0.44
C SER A 201 -8.98 11.72 1.60
N PHE A 202 -7.69 11.94 1.32
CA PHE A 202 -6.70 12.10 2.37
C PHE A 202 -6.88 13.42 3.11
N ARG A 203 -7.16 14.52 2.41
CA ARG A 203 -7.49 15.80 3.06
C ARG A 203 -8.67 15.72 4.02
N PHE A 204 -9.72 14.96 3.67
CA PHE A 204 -10.83 14.72 4.57
C PHE A 204 -10.36 13.96 5.82
N TYR A 205 -9.64 12.85 5.62
CA TYR A 205 -9.07 12.03 6.69
C TYR A 205 -8.17 12.83 7.64
N ASP A 206 -7.18 13.54 7.10
CA ASP A 206 -6.20 14.33 7.84
C ASP A 206 -6.86 15.44 8.66
N ARG A 207 -7.86 16.13 8.09
CA ARG A 207 -8.65 17.13 8.83
C ARG A 207 -9.42 16.52 9.97
N THR A 208 -10.03 15.35 9.79
CA THR A 208 -10.74 14.68 10.88
C THR A 208 -9.78 14.34 12.00
N LEU A 209 -8.62 13.73 11.70
CA LEU A 209 -7.60 13.44 12.71
C LEU A 209 -7.10 14.69 13.44
N ALA A 210 -6.92 15.81 12.73
CA ALA A 210 -6.49 17.06 13.34
C ALA A 210 -7.52 17.63 14.34
N VAL A 211 -8.81 17.38 14.13
CA VAL A 211 -9.90 17.85 15.00
C VAL A 211 -10.14 16.90 16.16
N THR A 212 -10.20 15.59 15.91
CA THR A 212 -10.52 14.59 16.93
C THR A 212 -9.32 14.19 17.77
N GLY A 213 -8.11 14.40 17.24
CA GLY A 213 -6.89 13.81 17.77
C GLY A 213 -6.73 12.34 17.36
N ILE A 214 -5.51 11.83 17.57
CA ILE A 214 -5.21 10.41 17.46
C ILE A 214 -5.52 9.77 18.82
N PRO A 215 -6.44 8.80 18.90
CA PRO A 215 -6.69 8.07 20.14
C PRO A 215 -5.45 7.27 20.55
N ASP A 216 -5.33 6.98 21.84
CA ASP A 216 -4.26 6.13 22.34
C ASP A 216 -4.19 4.83 21.55
N ALA A 217 -2.97 4.45 21.19
CA ALA A 217 -2.75 3.22 20.45
C ALA A 217 -3.24 2.03 21.29
N PRO A 218 -3.89 1.04 20.67
CA PRO A 218 -4.18 -0.19 21.35
C PRO A 218 -2.87 -0.81 21.86
N ILE A 219 -2.85 -1.20 23.14
CA ILE A 219 -1.71 -1.83 23.83
C ILE A 219 -1.87 -3.34 23.77
#